data_AF-A0A7W1LBL2-F1
#
_entry.id   AF-A0A7W1LBL2-F1
#
_cell.length_a   1.000
_cell.length_b   1.000
_cell.length_c   1.000
_cell.angle_alpha   90.00
_cell.angle_beta   90.00
_cell.angle_gamma   90.00
#
_symmetry.space_group_name_H-M   'P 1'
#
loop_
_entity.id
_entity.type
_entity.pdbx_description
1 polymer ?
#
loop_
_entity_poly.entity_id
_entity_poly.type
_entity_poly.pdbx_seq_one_letter_code
_entity_poly.pdbx_strand_id
1 'polypeptide(L)'
;LEKTETRERARRFFIVPEMLAPKGTVNFRNIGDDYFAIVPPQTDLSRSEVRRAYLQFVVDPLVLKNGKDISAMRDGIKTLLDERRKENADISPDVFLAVSRSLIAAIDARQIEFDKTRIVTAQARRKIDQMKTVDEKKAVSAELAQFKKSLSDETALQLSEAYERGAVLSFYFADQLKGLEDSGFDIAGSLREIILSLDTTKETNRLTQFAEAKKNALAAREERRKNSGSQEMIIENPVTKRLLEIDALTKTKNYVEAEKQLKQLLEANPLESRVYYNLGRVVSLSAEGITDTEARKLRLRQAKVAYENVLRSVTPQTDVALVSLSYVALARIYEFFGESAYAIKIYEAAIKIGNVTDGAYTEAVASRERLMKEQ
;
A
#
# COMPACT_ATOMS: atom_id res chain seq x y z
N LEU A 1 -44.49 6.64 -22.82
CA LEU A 1 -43.29 7.18 -22.15
C LEU A 1 -42.67 6.03 -21.37
N GLU A 2 -41.61 5.40 -21.91
CA GLU A 2 -40.86 4.39 -21.15
C GLU A 2 -40.30 5.03 -19.89
N LYS A 3 -40.59 4.43 -18.73
CA LYS A 3 -39.95 4.80 -17.47
C LYS A 3 -38.50 4.32 -17.55
N THR A 4 -37.58 5.22 -17.87
CA THR A 4 -36.16 5.00 -17.60
C THR A 4 -35.92 5.07 -16.10
N GLU A 5 -35.72 3.92 -15.47
CA GLU A 5 -35.23 3.83 -14.09
C GLU A 5 -33.71 3.90 -14.08
N THR A 6 -33.16 4.82 -13.28
CA THR A 6 -31.72 4.92 -13.03
C THR A 6 -31.30 3.74 -12.15
N ARG A 7 -30.66 2.73 -12.75
CA ARG A 7 -30.13 1.58 -12.00
C ARG A 7 -28.73 1.91 -11.51
N GLU A 8 -28.56 2.05 -10.20
CA GLU A 8 -27.25 2.17 -9.58
C GLU A 8 -26.51 0.82 -9.73
N ARG A 9 -25.43 0.80 -10.51
CA ARG A 9 -24.64 -0.41 -10.73
C ARG A 9 -23.41 -0.40 -9.84
N ALA A 10 -23.26 -1.43 -9.01
CA ALA A 10 -22.07 -1.61 -8.20
C ALA A 10 -20.89 -2.00 -9.11
N ARG A 11 -19.86 -1.16 -9.18
CA ARG A 11 -18.59 -1.46 -9.85
C ARG A 11 -17.71 -2.27 -8.91
N ARG A 12 -17.10 -3.35 -9.39
CA ARG A 12 -16.23 -4.23 -8.58
C ARG A 12 -14.87 -4.41 -9.24
N PHE A 13 -13.84 -4.49 -8.42
CA PHE A 13 -12.47 -4.77 -8.87
C PHE A 13 -12.00 -6.09 -8.24
N PHE A 14 -11.79 -7.10 -9.07
CA PHE A 14 -11.37 -8.43 -8.68
C PHE A 14 -9.90 -8.64 -9.01
N ILE A 15 -9.14 -9.16 -8.04
CA ILE A 15 -7.79 -9.66 -8.27
C ILE A 15 -7.89 -11.18 -8.32
N VAL A 16 -7.53 -11.77 -9.45
CA VAL A 16 -7.64 -13.21 -9.70
C VAL A 16 -6.22 -13.78 -9.79
N PRO A 17 -5.73 -14.50 -8.77
CA PRO A 17 -4.45 -15.17 -8.87
C PRO A 17 -4.55 -16.34 -9.86
N GLU A 18 -3.71 -16.34 -10.89
CA GLU A 18 -3.61 -17.40 -11.90
C GLU A 18 -2.23 -18.06 -11.81
N MET A 19 -2.21 -19.27 -11.27
CA MET A 19 -0.98 -20.02 -10.96
C MET A 19 -0.21 -20.43 -12.22
N LEU A 20 -0.88 -20.54 -13.36
CA LEU A 20 -0.28 -20.91 -14.64
C LEU A 20 0.08 -19.71 -15.52
N ALA A 21 -0.17 -18.47 -15.06
CA ALA A 21 0.18 -17.29 -15.83
C ALA A 21 1.71 -17.09 -15.87
N PRO A 22 2.29 -16.74 -17.05
CA PRO A 22 3.70 -16.43 -17.14
C PRO A 22 4.09 -15.30 -16.18
N LYS A 23 5.26 -15.40 -15.55
CA LYS A 23 5.78 -14.36 -14.65
C LYS A 23 5.80 -13.00 -15.35
N GLY A 24 5.33 -11.98 -14.64
CA GLY A 24 5.27 -10.60 -15.15
C GLY A 24 4.14 -10.31 -16.14
N THR A 25 3.29 -11.30 -16.49
CA THR A 25 2.17 -11.08 -17.42
C THR A 25 0.87 -10.89 -16.67
N VAL A 26 0.45 -9.63 -16.49
CA VAL A 26 -0.86 -9.28 -15.94
C VAL A 26 -1.88 -9.19 -17.08
N ASN A 27 -3.05 -9.80 -16.92
CA ASN A 27 -4.13 -9.71 -17.91
C ASN A 27 -5.33 -8.97 -17.32
N PHE A 28 -5.87 -8.00 -18.06
CA PHE A 28 -7.06 -7.25 -17.67
C PHE A 28 -8.27 -7.68 -18.49
N ARG A 29 -9.41 -7.91 -17.82
CA ARG A 29 -10.70 -8.27 -18.44
C ARG A 29 -11.80 -7.44 -17.79
N ASN A 30 -12.63 -6.79 -18.60
CA ASN A 30 -13.81 -6.07 -18.11
C ASN A 30 -15.07 -6.81 -18.58
N ILE A 31 -15.95 -7.17 -17.64
CA ILE A 31 -17.24 -7.83 -17.91
C ILE A 31 -18.34 -6.96 -17.31
N GLY A 32 -18.95 -6.12 -18.14
CA GLY A 32 -19.88 -5.11 -17.67
C GLY A 32 -19.17 -4.13 -16.72
N ASP A 33 -19.64 -4.07 -15.47
CA ASP A 33 -19.12 -3.18 -14.41
C ASP A 33 -18.08 -3.86 -13.50
N ASP A 34 -17.73 -5.12 -13.80
CA ASP A 34 -16.75 -5.91 -13.07
C ASP A 34 -15.41 -5.91 -13.80
N TYR A 35 -14.37 -5.45 -13.11
CA TYR A 35 -13.00 -5.35 -13.60
C TYR A 35 -12.17 -6.47 -12.98
N PHE A 36 -11.53 -7.27 -13.81
CA PHE A 36 -10.70 -8.39 -13.39
C PHE A 36 -9.24 -8.12 -13.75
N ALA A 37 -8.38 -8.12 -12.74
CA ALA A 37 -6.93 -8.15 -12.88
C ALA A 37 -6.45 -9.58 -12.59
N ILE A 38 -6.07 -10.30 -13.63
CA ILE A 38 -5.56 -11.67 -13.54
C ILE A 38 -4.04 -11.59 -13.37
N VAL A 39 -3.54 -12.08 -12.24
CA VAL A 39 -2.16 -11.85 -11.80
C VAL A 39 -1.41 -13.17 -11.60
N PRO A 40 -0.15 -13.27 -12.07
CA PRO A 40 0.72 -14.40 -11.74
C PRO A 40 1.00 -14.51 -10.23
N PRO A 41 1.39 -15.68 -9.73
CA PRO A 41 1.82 -15.84 -8.35
C PRO A 41 3.00 -14.91 -8.04
N GLN A 42 3.05 -14.41 -6.80
CA GLN A 42 4.12 -13.52 -6.30
C GLN A 42 4.21 -12.14 -7.01
N THR A 43 3.16 -11.71 -7.70
CA THR A 43 3.12 -10.36 -8.27
C THR A 43 3.07 -9.31 -7.15
N ASP A 44 4.03 -8.38 -7.13
CA ASP A 44 3.96 -7.21 -6.26
C ASP A 44 2.89 -6.24 -6.80
N LEU A 45 1.71 -6.31 -6.20
CA LEU A 45 0.57 -5.46 -6.56
C LEU A 45 0.86 -3.97 -6.36
N SER A 46 1.76 -3.62 -5.44
CA SER A 46 2.07 -2.21 -5.12
C SER A 46 2.93 -1.53 -6.18
N ARG A 47 3.57 -2.31 -7.08
CA ARG A 47 4.51 -1.82 -8.10
C ARG A 47 4.22 -2.37 -9.50
N SER A 48 3.05 -2.96 -9.70
CA SER A 48 2.65 -3.54 -10.98
C SER A 48 1.59 -2.70 -11.70
N GLU A 49 1.30 -3.05 -12.94
CA GLU A 49 0.23 -2.45 -13.74
C GLU A 49 -1.14 -2.59 -13.08
N VAL A 50 -1.32 -3.56 -12.18
CA VAL A 50 -2.55 -3.76 -11.41
C VAL A 50 -2.88 -2.53 -10.57
N ARG A 51 -1.88 -1.89 -9.96
CA ARG A 51 -2.07 -0.66 -9.19
C ARG A 51 -2.63 0.44 -10.07
N ARG A 52 -2.10 0.60 -11.28
CA ARG A 52 -2.56 1.61 -12.25
C ARG A 52 -3.99 1.34 -12.70
N ALA A 53 -4.33 0.09 -12.99
CA ALA A 53 -5.69 -0.32 -13.33
C ALA A 53 -6.67 -0.07 -12.18
N TYR A 54 -6.25 -0.33 -10.93
CA TYR A 54 -7.05 -0.02 -9.75
C TYR A 54 -7.26 1.49 -9.57
N LEU A 55 -6.21 2.30 -9.74
CA LEU A 55 -6.34 3.76 -9.73
C LEU A 55 -7.30 4.24 -10.81
N GLN A 56 -7.22 3.68 -12.02
CA GLN A 56 -8.17 4.01 -13.08
C GLN A 56 -9.61 3.66 -12.70
N PHE A 57 -9.82 2.46 -12.14
CA PHE A 57 -11.11 2.05 -11.64
C PHE A 57 -11.68 3.07 -10.63
N VAL A 58 -10.86 3.59 -9.72
CA VAL A 58 -11.29 4.59 -8.71
C VAL A 58 -11.49 5.98 -9.32
N VAL A 59 -10.61 6.41 -10.23
CA VAL A 59 -10.57 7.78 -10.75
C VAL A 59 -11.65 8.03 -11.80
N ASP A 60 -11.95 7.07 -12.67
CA ASP A 60 -12.87 7.27 -13.80
C ASP A 60 -14.26 7.82 -13.36
N PRO A 61 -14.94 7.29 -12.32
CA PRO A 61 -16.19 7.87 -11.82
C PRO A 61 -16.05 9.30 -11.29
N LEU A 62 -14.91 9.62 -10.67
CA LEU A 62 -14.66 10.96 -10.15
C LEU A 62 -14.54 11.97 -11.28
N VAL A 63 -13.85 11.59 -12.37
CA VAL A 63 -13.75 12.40 -13.60
C VAL A 63 -15.13 12.58 -14.23
N LEU A 64 -15.91 11.49 -14.37
CA LEU A 64 -17.27 11.55 -14.93
C LEU A 64 -18.20 12.44 -14.12
N LYS A 65 -18.14 12.37 -12.78
CA LYS A 65 -18.93 13.22 -11.87
C LYS A 65 -18.65 14.71 -12.06
N ASN A 66 -17.42 15.06 -12.40
CA ASN A 66 -16.99 16.45 -12.66
C ASN A 66 -17.03 16.82 -14.15
N GLY A 67 -17.74 16.05 -14.98
CA GLY A 67 -17.64 16.19 -16.43
C GLY A 67 -18.07 17.53 -16.99
N LYS A 68 -19.00 18.23 -16.34
CA LYS A 68 -19.41 19.60 -16.72
C LYS A 68 -18.26 20.60 -16.57
N ASP A 69 -17.59 20.57 -15.43
CA ASP A 69 -16.48 21.48 -15.12
C ASP A 69 -15.26 21.18 -16.02
N ILE A 70 -15.01 19.89 -16.32
CA ILE A 70 -13.98 19.49 -17.30
C ILE A 70 -14.32 19.99 -18.72
N SER A 71 -15.59 19.91 -19.12
CA SER A 71 -16.02 20.37 -20.44
C SER A 71 -15.81 21.87 -20.63
N ALA A 72 -15.85 22.67 -19.55
CA ALA A 72 -15.55 24.09 -19.62
C ALA A 72 -14.07 24.38 -19.95
N MET A 73 -13.15 23.47 -19.58
CA MET A 73 -11.71 23.58 -19.85
C MET A 73 -11.27 22.84 -21.13
N ARG A 74 -12.23 22.36 -21.93
CA ARG A 74 -11.98 21.43 -23.05
C ARG A 74 -10.99 21.98 -24.08
N ASP A 75 -11.15 23.23 -24.48
CA ASP A 75 -10.35 23.81 -25.56
C ASP A 75 -8.87 23.99 -25.15
N GLY A 76 -8.64 24.36 -23.89
CA GLY A 76 -7.29 24.44 -23.34
C GLY A 76 -6.60 23.07 -23.29
N ILE A 77 -7.30 22.05 -22.79
CA ILE A 77 -6.76 20.68 -22.72
C ILE A 77 -6.54 20.10 -24.12
N LYS A 78 -7.47 20.36 -25.05
CA LYS A 78 -7.36 19.92 -26.44
C LYS A 78 -6.14 20.54 -27.13
N THR A 79 -5.85 21.81 -26.88
CA THR A 79 -4.66 22.49 -27.42
C THR A 79 -3.39 21.77 -26.96
N LEU A 80 -3.27 21.42 -25.68
CA LEU A 80 -2.12 20.67 -25.15
C LEU A 80 -2.00 19.28 -25.80
N LEU A 81 -3.13 18.58 -25.98
CA LEU A 81 -3.16 17.28 -26.64
C LEU A 81 -2.75 17.37 -28.12
N ASP A 82 -3.26 18.35 -28.85
CA ASP A 82 -2.96 18.53 -30.26
C ASP A 82 -1.45 18.82 -30.46
N GLU A 83 -0.81 19.58 -29.57
CA GLU A 83 0.65 19.74 -29.56
C GLU A 83 1.38 18.41 -29.33
N ARG A 84 0.94 17.58 -28.39
CA ARG A 84 1.55 16.24 -28.18
C ARG A 84 1.32 15.32 -29.38
N ARG A 85 0.16 15.42 -30.04
CA ARG A 85 -0.20 14.59 -31.20
C ARG A 85 0.60 14.90 -32.46
N LYS A 86 1.21 16.09 -32.56
CA LYS A 86 2.20 16.39 -33.60
C LYS A 86 3.45 15.52 -33.48
N GLU A 87 3.86 15.19 -32.26
CA GLU A 87 5.00 14.31 -31.99
C GLU A 87 4.60 12.82 -32.05
N ASN A 88 3.39 12.49 -31.57
CA ASN A 88 2.87 11.13 -31.60
C ASN A 88 1.37 11.09 -31.91
N ALA A 89 1.01 10.73 -33.14
CA ALA A 89 -0.36 10.70 -33.63
C ALA A 89 -1.27 9.67 -32.91
N ASP A 90 -0.69 8.65 -32.26
CA ASP A 90 -1.43 7.60 -31.54
C ASP A 90 -2.01 8.08 -30.20
N ILE A 91 -1.61 9.27 -29.74
CA ILE A 91 -2.19 9.88 -28.55
C ILE A 91 -3.67 10.19 -28.81
N SER A 92 -4.53 9.69 -27.93
CA SER A 92 -5.98 9.92 -28.02
C SER A 92 -6.30 11.42 -27.88
N PRO A 93 -7.20 11.97 -28.72
CA PRO A 93 -7.70 13.34 -28.58
C PRO A 93 -8.78 13.49 -27.49
N ASP A 94 -9.14 12.41 -26.79
CA ASP A 94 -10.17 12.44 -25.76
C ASP A 94 -9.71 13.18 -24.49
N VAL A 95 -10.34 14.32 -24.24
CA VAL A 95 -10.08 15.20 -23.10
C VAL A 95 -10.37 14.51 -21.76
N PHE A 96 -11.43 13.72 -21.65
CA PHE A 96 -11.76 13.04 -20.38
C PHE A 96 -10.73 11.95 -20.07
N LEU A 97 -10.30 11.23 -21.11
CA LEU A 97 -9.23 10.25 -20.99
C LEU A 97 -7.91 10.91 -20.60
N ALA A 98 -7.59 12.08 -21.16
CA ALA A 98 -6.40 12.84 -20.79
C ALA A 98 -6.44 13.27 -19.32
N VAL A 99 -7.56 13.83 -18.85
CA VAL A 99 -7.76 14.19 -17.43
C VAL A 99 -7.60 12.98 -16.52
N SER A 100 -8.27 11.86 -16.83
CA SER A 100 -8.16 10.62 -16.04
C SER A 100 -6.72 10.12 -15.98
N ARG A 101 -6.06 9.96 -17.14
CA ARG A 101 -4.65 9.51 -17.22
C ARG A 101 -3.70 10.43 -16.46
N SER A 102 -3.91 11.75 -16.53
CA SER A 102 -3.11 12.74 -15.81
C SER A 102 -3.26 12.63 -14.31
N LEU A 103 -4.49 12.51 -13.81
CA LEU A 103 -4.74 12.35 -12.38
C LEU A 103 -4.16 11.02 -11.87
N ILE A 104 -4.35 9.93 -12.60
CA ILE A 104 -3.77 8.61 -12.25
C ILE A 104 -2.23 8.70 -12.21
N ALA A 105 -1.60 9.28 -13.22
CA ALA A 105 -0.15 9.42 -13.28
C ALA A 105 0.39 10.28 -12.13
N ALA A 106 -0.31 11.36 -11.79
CA ALA A 106 0.03 12.21 -10.66
C ALA A 106 -0.07 11.47 -9.33
N ILE A 107 -1.19 10.77 -9.07
CA ILE A 107 -1.38 9.97 -7.85
C ILE A 107 -0.32 8.88 -7.74
N ASP A 108 -0.01 8.18 -8.83
CA ASP A 108 1.02 7.14 -8.87
C ASP A 108 2.40 7.68 -8.51
N ALA A 109 2.85 8.72 -9.21
CA ALA A 109 4.15 9.32 -9.00
C ALA A 109 4.30 9.93 -7.60
N ARG A 110 3.28 10.68 -7.13
CA ARG A 110 3.28 11.33 -5.82
C ARG A 110 3.26 10.34 -4.66
N GLN A 111 2.45 9.29 -4.74
CA GLN A 111 2.42 8.26 -3.71
C GLN A 111 3.78 7.58 -3.56
N ILE A 112 4.42 7.24 -4.68
CA ILE A 112 5.75 6.62 -4.70
C ILE A 112 6.78 7.56 -4.04
N GLU A 113 6.79 8.83 -4.43
CA GLU A 113 7.68 9.84 -3.85
C GLU A 113 7.46 10.00 -2.35
N PHE A 114 6.19 10.13 -1.93
CA PHE A 114 5.79 10.33 -0.54
C PHE A 114 6.21 9.16 0.34
N ASP A 115 5.89 7.93 -0.05
CA ASP A 115 6.22 6.73 0.73
C ASP A 115 7.72 6.57 0.90
N LYS A 116 8.49 6.72 -0.19
CA LYS A 116 9.95 6.62 -0.15
C LYS A 116 10.57 7.74 0.69
N THR A 117 10.06 8.97 0.55
CA THR A 117 10.52 10.13 1.32
C THR A 117 10.28 9.94 2.81
N ARG A 118 9.12 9.40 3.21
CA ARG A 118 8.78 9.13 4.60
C ARG A 118 9.71 8.07 5.20
N ILE A 119 9.94 6.97 4.47
CA ILE A 119 10.82 5.88 4.91
C ILE A 119 12.25 6.40 5.11
N VAL A 120 12.81 7.08 4.11
CA VAL A 120 14.21 7.55 4.20
C VAL A 120 14.36 8.68 5.22
N THR A 121 13.35 9.53 5.40
CA THR A 121 13.36 10.52 6.49
C THR A 121 13.39 9.85 7.87
N ALA A 122 12.58 8.80 8.09
CA ALA A 122 12.58 8.06 9.34
C ALA A 122 13.93 7.35 9.59
N GLN A 123 14.54 6.77 8.54
CA GLN A 123 15.86 6.15 8.62
C GLN A 123 16.96 7.16 8.94
N ALA A 124 16.95 8.32 8.27
CA ALA A 124 17.92 9.39 8.51
C ALA A 124 17.81 9.93 9.94
N ARG A 125 16.60 10.11 10.48
CA ARG A 125 16.40 10.50 11.90
C ARG A 125 17.06 9.50 12.85
N ARG A 126 16.80 8.20 12.66
CA ARG A 126 17.42 7.15 13.48
C ARG A 126 18.95 7.16 13.39
N LYS A 127 19.51 7.36 12.18
CA LYS A 127 20.96 7.49 12.00
C LYS A 127 21.49 8.71 12.77
N ILE A 128 20.84 9.87 12.64
CA ILE A 128 21.23 11.12 13.33
C ILE A 128 21.25 10.95 14.85
N ASP A 129 20.27 10.24 15.42
CA ASP A 129 20.20 9.99 16.86
C ASP A 129 21.38 9.12 17.37
N GLN A 130 21.95 8.29 16.50
CA GLN A 130 23.09 7.43 16.80
C GLN A 130 24.46 8.10 16.59
N MET A 131 24.49 9.21 15.83
CA MET A 131 25.74 9.94 15.55
C MET A 131 26.16 10.80 16.75
N LYS A 132 27.47 10.84 17.00
CA LYS A 132 28.03 11.51 18.19
C LYS A 132 28.44 12.94 17.89
N THR A 133 28.94 13.19 16.67
CA THR A 133 29.47 14.51 16.31
C THR A 133 28.47 15.31 15.50
N VAL A 134 28.60 16.64 15.54
CA VAL A 134 27.79 17.55 14.72
C VAL A 134 28.04 17.33 13.23
N ASP A 135 29.28 17.01 12.85
CA ASP A 135 29.67 16.81 11.45
C ASP A 135 29.08 15.52 10.87
N GLU A 136 29.05 14.44 11.63
CA GLU A 136 28.34 13.20 11.25
C GLU A 136 26.83 13.44 11.03
N LYS A 137 26.19 14.20 11.93
CA LYS A 137 24.75 14.55 11.80
C LYS A 137 24.48 15.41 10.57
N LYS A 138 25.36 16.36 10.27
CA LYS A 138 25.30 17.17 9.04
C LYS A 138 25.47 16.31 7.78
N ALA A 139 26.41 15.35 7.80
CA ALA A 139 26.63 14.44 6.68
C ALA A 139 25.38 13.59 6.39
N VAL A 140 24.73 13.01 7.41
CA VAL A 140 23.48 12.26 7.25
C VAL A 140 22.34 13.15 6.73
N SER A 141 22.28 14.40 7.18
CA SER A 141 21.27 15.36 6.69
C SER A 141 21.49 15.74 5.22
N ALA A 142 22.75 15.88 4.79
CA ALA A 142 23.11 16.12 3.40
C ALA A 142 22.78 14.91 2.51
N GLU A 143 23.08 13.69 2.97
CA GLU A 143 22.71 12.44 2.30
C GLU A 143 21.19 12.36 2.11
N LEU A 144 20.42 12.66 3.16
CA LEU A 144 18.95 12.72 3.09
C LEU A 144 18.46 13.74 2.07
N ALA A 145 19.03 14.95 2.05
CA ALA A 145 18.65 15.99 1.11
C ALA A 145 18.92 15.58 -0.35
N GLN A 146 20.09 14.98 -0.60
CA GLN A 146 20.44 14.46 -1.92
C GLN A 146 19.51 13.31 -2.36
N PHE A 147 19.15 12.42 -1.44
CA PHE A 147 18.20 11.34 -1.73
C PHE A 147 16.79 11.86 -2.02
N LYS A 148 16.30 12.85 -1.24
CA LYS A 148 15.01 13.48 -1.54
C LYS A 148 15.01 14.17 -2.91
N LYS A 149 16.13 14.81 -3.26
CA LYS A 149 16.29 15.42 -4.58
C LYS A 149 16.23 14.36 -5.69
N SER A 150 16.89 13.22 -5.53
CA SER A 150 16.85 12.14 -6.53
C SER A 150 15.45 11.52 -6.67
N LEU A 151 14.68 11.41 -5.59
CA LEU A 151 13.27 10.99 -5.63
C LEU A 151 12.39 12.00 -6.39
N SER A 152 12.58 13.30 -6.13
CA SER A 152 11.85 14.35 -6.83
C SER A 152 12.19 14.39 -8.32
N ASP A 153 13.47 14.21 -8.67
CA ASP A 153 13.90 14.13 -10.06
C ASP A 153 13.32 12.88 -10.76
N GLU A 154 13.27 11.72 -10.09
CA GLU A 154 12.60 10.50 -10.60
C GLU A 154 11.09 10.71 -10.82
N THR A 155 10.44 11.45 -9.93
CA THR A 155 9.02 11.82 -10.05
C THR A 155 8.81 12.73 -11.25
N ALA A 156 9.66 13.73 -11.45
CA ALA A 156 9.63 14.61 -12.61
C ALA A 156 9.81 13.83 -13.93
N LEU A 157 10.69 12.82 -13.95
CA LEU A 157 10.83 11.91 -15.10
C LEU A 157 9.53 11.14 -15.37
N GLN A 158 8.92 10.53 -14.36
CA GLN A 158 7.67 9.78 -14.52
C GLN A 158 6.52 10.67 -15.03
N LEU A 159 6.39 11.88 -14.49
CA LEU A 159 5.39 12.85 -14.93
C LEU A 159 5.64 13.32 -16.36
N SER A 160 6.91 13.52 -16.74
CA SER A 160 7.32 13.88 -18.11
C SER A 160 6.95 12.77 -19.09
N GLU A 161 7.29 11.52 -18.79
CA GLU A 161 6.94 10.35 -19.62
C GLU A 161 5.42 10.16 -19.73
N ALA A 162 4.66 10.50 -18.68
CA ALA A 162 3.20 10.47 -18.71
C ALA A 162 2.64 11.59 -19.61
N TYR A 163 3.16 12.80 -19.46
CA TYR A 163 2.78 13.97 -20.27
C TYR A 163 3.02 13.71 -21.76
N GLU A 164 4.20 13.18 -22.11
CA GLU A 164 4.57 12.78 -23.47
C GLU A 164 3.64 11.68 -24.03
N ARG A 165 2.99 10.88 -23.18
CA ARG A 165 2.00 9.86 -23.56
C ARG A 165 0.55 10.36 -23.55
N GLY A 166 0.35 11.68 -23.48
CA GLY A 166 -0.97 12.31 -23.54
C GLY A 166 -1.62 12.59 -22.19
N ALA A 167 -0.94 12.32 -21.07
CA ALA A 167 -1.39 12.74 -19.75
C ALA A 167 -1.00 14.20 -19.48
N VAL A 168 -1.50 15.13 -20.31
CA VAL A 168 -1.06 16.53 -20.41
C VAL A 168 -1.32 17.42 -19.18
N LEU A 169 -2.02 16.94 -18.16
CA LEU A 169 -2.22 17.62 -16.87
C LEU A 169 -1.50 16.93 -15.71
N SER A 170 -0.56 16.01 -15.98
CA SER A 170 0.10 15.20 -14.94
C SER A 170 0.85 16.07 -13.92
N PHE A 171 1.53 17.12 -14.38
CA PHE A 171 2.23 18.06 -13.50
C PHE A 171 1.28 18.90 -12.67
N TYR A 172 0.25 19.48 -13.30
CA TYR A 172 -0.81 20.20 -12.60
C TYR A 172 -1.39 19.38 -11.44
N PHE A 173 -1.85 18.16 -11.69
CA PHE A 173 -2.41 17.32 -10.63
C PHE A 173 -1.36 16.94 -9.59
N ALA A 174 -0.11 16.69 -9.98
CA ALA A 174 0.94 16.37 -9.01
C ALA A 174 1.22 17.54 -8.05
N ASP A 175 1.19 18.77 -8.54
CA ASP A 175 1.32 19.97 -7.72
C ASP A 175 0.13 20.14 -6.76
N GLN A 176 -1.09 19.86 -7.24
CA GLN A 176 -2.31 19.96 -6.43
C GLN A 176 -2.40 18.89 -5.35
N LEU A 177 -1.81 17.72 -5.58
CA LEU A 177 -1.79 16.62 -4.60
C LEU A 177 -0.72 16.82 -3.52
N LYS A 178 0.22 17.74 -3.71
CA LYS A 178 1.31 17.97 -2.77
C LYS A 178 0.79 18.42 -1.41
N GLY A 179 1.07 17.63 -0.39
CA GLY A 179 0.64 17.90 0.99
C GLY A 179 -0.71 17.30 1.33
N LEU A 180 -1.50 16.84 0.36
CA LEU A 180 -2.73 16.10 0.64
C LEU A 180 -2.41 14.72 1.24
N GLU A 181 -1.26 14.14 0.90
CA GLU A 181 -0.91 12.76 1.25
C GLU A 181 -0.82 12.49 2.76
N ASP A 182 -0.56 13.54 3.57
CA ASP A 182 -0.46 13.45 5.04
C ASP A 182 -1.58 14.22 5.77
N SER A 183 -2.52 14.79 5.01
CA SER A 183 -3.54 15.72 5.54
C SER A 183 -4.81 15.03 6.05
N GLY A 184 -5.05 13.78 5.64
CA GLY A 184 -6.29 13.06 5.89
C GLY A 184 -7.49 13.50 5.03
N PHE A 185 -7.31 14.47 4.12
CA PHE A 185 -8.35 14.88 3.17
C PHE A 185 -8.46 13.91 1.98
N ASP A 186 -9.69 13.67 1.53
CA ASP A 186 -9.99 12.84 0.37
C ASP A 186 -9.95 13.64 -0.94
N ILE A 187 -9.27 13.11 -1.95
CA ILE A 187 -9.18 13.67 -3.32
C ILE A 187 -10.58 13.84 -3.91
N ALA A 188 -11.51 12.90 -3.65
CA ALA A 188 -12.86 12.99 -4.23
C ALA A 188 -13.62 14.24 -3.76
N GLY A 189 -13.34 14.72 -2.54
CA GLY A 189 -13.94 15.93 -1.97
C GLY A 189 -13.40 17.22 -2.57
N SER A 190 -12.11 17.26 -2.94
CA SER A 190 -11.43 18.45 -3.45
C SER A 190 -11.31 18.50 -4.98
N LEU A 191 -11.55 17.39 -5.68
CA LEU A 191 -11.32 17.27 -7.13
C LEU A 191 -12.04 18.34 -7.95
N ARG A 192 -13.25 18.75 -7.55
CA ARG A 192 -13.99 19.80 -8.25
C ARG A 192 -13.26 21.13 -8.21
N GLU A 193 -12.81 21.55 -7.02
CA GLU A 193 -12.08 22.80 -6.83
C GLU A 193 -10.73 22.77 -7.55
N ILE A 194 -10.05 21.61 -7.49
CA ILE A 194 -8.85 21.36 -8.28
C ILE A 194 -9.16 21.63 -9.76
N ILE A 195 -10.14 20.95 -10.37
CA ILE A 195 -10.49 21.17 -11.78
C ILE A 195 -10.80 22.63 -12.10
N LEU A 196 -11.56 23.32 -11.24
CA LEU A 196 -11.93 24.73 -11.46
C LEU A 196 -10.74 25.70 -11.39
N SER A 197 -9.68 25.33 -10.68
CA SER A 197 -8.45 26.15 -10.56
C SER A 197 -7.43 25.87 -11.67
N LEU A 198 -7.74 25.01 -12.63
CA LEU A 198 -6.85 24.66 -13.73
C LEU A 198 -6.57 25.87 -14.63
N ASP A 199 -5.29 26.14 -14.85
CA ASP A 199 -4.79 27.06 -15.86
C ASP A 199 -3.96 26.29 -16.87
N THR A 200 -4.55 25.99 -18.03
CA THR A 200 -3.90 25.18 -19.08
C THR A 200 -2.70 25.86 -19.71
N THR A 201 -2.58 27.19 -19.60
CA THR A 201 -1.45 27.93 -20.18
C THR A 201 -0.14 27.65 -19.46
N LYS A 202 -0.21 27.36 -18.14
CA LYS A 202 0.94 26.98 -17.32
C LYS A 202 1.48 25.59 -17.69
N GLU A 203 0.65 24.74 -18.27
CA GLU A 203 1.02 23.36 -18.58
C GLU A 203 1.85 23.23 -19.87
N THR A 204 1.80 24.22 -20.77
CA THR A 204 2.50 24.20 -22.07
C THR A 204 4.03 24.04 -21.94
N ASN A 205 4.64 24.60 -20.89
CA ASN A 205 6.10 24.65 -20.70
C ASN A 205 6.60 23.68 -19.62
N ARG A 206 5.80 22.72 -19.16
CA ARG A 206 6.21 21.84 -18.06
C ARG A 206 7.38 20.95 -18.42
N LEU A 207 7.41 20.41 -19.64
CA LEU A 207 8.54 19.57 -20.06
C LEU A 207 9.87 20.34 -20.08
N THR A 208 9.86 21.62 -20.45
CA THR A 208 11.07 22.45 -20.42
C THR A 208 11.45 22.81 -18.99
N GLN A 209 10.48 23.13 -18.13
CA GLN A 209 10.69 23.38 -16.70
C GLN A 209 11.35 22.18 -15.98
N PHE A 210 10.95 20.95 -16.32
CA PHE A 210 11.44 19.74 -15.68
C PHE A 210 12.55 19.00 -16.47
N ALA A 211 13.07 19.59 -17.55
CA ALA A 211 14.07 18.95 -18.41
C ALA A 211 15.35 18.55 -17.67
N GLU A 212 15.83 19.40 -16.76
CA GLU A 212 17.03 19.11 -15.95
C GLU A 212 16.78 17.95 -14.97
N ALA A 213 15.66 17.97 -14.26
CA ALA A 213 15.25 16.89 -13.36
C ALA A 213 15.09 15.55 -14.10
N LYS A 214 14.45 15.58 -15.28
CA LYS A 214 14.34 14.42 -16.19
C LYS A 214 15.71 13.88 -16.56
N LYS A 215 16.64 14.75 -16.97
CA LYS A 215 18.01 14.37 -17.33
C LYS A 215 18.76 13.72 -16.15
N ASN A 216 18.67 14.31 -14.96
CA ASN A 216 19.32 13.79 -13.76
C ASN A 216 18.80 12.39 -13.39
N ALA A 217 17.49 12.19 -13.45
CA ALA A 217 16.88 10.89 -13.16
C ALA A 217 17.29 9.81 -14.16
N LEU A 218 17.35 10.13 -15.46
CA LEU A 218 17.82 9.21 -16.49
C LEU A 218 19.29 8.81 -16.26
N ALA A 219 20.16 9.77 -15.97
CA ALA A 219 21.55 9.49 -15.62
C ALA A 219 21.65 8.56 -14.39
N ALA A 220 20.86 8.83 -13.33
CA ALA A 220 20.82 7.98 -12.15
C ALA A 220 20.27 6.56 -12.43
N ARG A 221 19.33 6.39 -13.36
CA ARG A 221 18.88 5.05 -13.82
C ARG A 221 19.99 4.32 -14.57
N GLU A 222 20.72 5.01 -15.45
CA GLU A 222 21.84 4.42 -16.18
C GLU A 222 22.99 4.00 -15.26
N GLU A 223 23.33 4.82 -14.27
CA GLU A 223 24.33 4.47 -13.25
C GLU A 223 23.89 3.24 -12.45
N ARG A 224 22.63 3.16 -12.02
CA ARG A 224 22.07 1.96 -11.36
C ARG A 224 22.15 0.73 -12.26
N ARG A 225 21.88 0.87 -13.56
CA ARG A 225 21.98 -0.22 -14.54
C ARG A 225 23.43 -0.67 -14.78
N LYS A 226 24.40 0.25 -14.75
CA LYS A 226 25.82 -0.10 -14.85
C LYS A 226 26.33 -0.77 -13.56
N ASN A 227 25.74 -0.43 -12.42
CA ASN A 227 26.07 -0.96 -11.10
C ASN A 227 25.18 -2.12 -10.64
N SER A 228 24.59 -2.89 -11.58
CA SER A 228 23.55 -3.92 -11.35
C SER A 228 23.95 -5.15 -10.49
N GLY A 229 25.10 -5.11 -9.80
CA GLY A 229 25.35 -5.96 -8.63
C GLY A 229 24.67 -5.45 -7.35
N SER A 230 24.21 -4.21 -7.33
CA SER A 230 23.35 -3.69 -6.27
C SER A 230 21.89 -3.93 -6.65
N GLN A 231 21.27 -4.90 -5.98
CA GLN A 231 19.82 -5.11 -6.06
C GLN A 231 19.13 -3.75 -5.99
N GLU A 232 18.18 -3.51 -6.90
CA GLU A 232 17.18 -2.47 -6.67
C GLU A 232 16.79 -2.59 -5.21
N MET A 233 17.07 -1.56 -4.40
CA MET A 233 16.51 -1.50 -3.07
C MET A 233 15.00 -1.50 -3.33
N ILE A 234 14.40 -2.68 -3.26
CA ILE A 234 13.00 -2.82 -2.92
C ILE A 234 12.95 -2.04 -1.63
N ILE A 235 12.46 -0.80 -1.70
CA ILE A 235 12.13 -0.02 -0.52
C ILE A 235 10.92 -0.77 0.07
N GLU A 236 11.21 -1.93 0.64
CA GLU A 236 10.31 -2.71 1.45
C GLU A 236 10.04 -1.84 2.66
N ASN A 237 8.78 -1.81 3.07
CA ASN A 237 8.42 -1.22 4.35
C ASN A 237 9.42 -1.77 5.40
N PRO A 238 10.18 -0.92 6.11
CA PRO A 238 11.23 -1.38 7.03
C PRO A 238 10.68 -2.32 8.11
N VAL A 239 9.40 -2.20 8.45
CA VAL A 239 8.69 -3.15 9.31
C VAL A 239 8.51 -4.49 8.60
N THR A 240 8.01 -4.49 7.35
CA THR A 240 7.83 -5.71 6.55
C THR A 240 9.15 -6.47 6.37
N LYS A 241 10.23 -5.79 5.99
CA LYS A 241 11.56 -6.41 5.86
C LYS A 241 11.98 -7.07 7.16
N ARG A 242 11.87 -6.34 8.27
CA ARG A 242 12.26 -6.84 9.59
C ARG A 242 11.37 -8.00 10.06
N LEU A 243 10.08 -7.98 9.75
CA LEU A 243 9.17 -9.10 10.02
C LEU A 243 9.53 -10.35 9.20
N LEU A 244 10.00 -10.21 7.96
CA LEU A 244 10.50 -11.34 7.16
C LEU A 244 11.80 -11.93 7.74
N GLU A 245 12.72 -11.08 8.18
CA GLU A 245 13.95 -11.51 8.88
C GLU A 245 13.60 -12.28 10.18
N ILE A 246 12.64 -11.77 10.96
CA ILE A 246 12.13 -12.40 12.18
C ILE A 246 11.40 -13.73 11.87
N ASP A 247 10.68 -13.81 10.76
CA ASP A 247 10.02 -15.06 10.34
C ASP A 247 11.05 -16.16 10.01
N ALA A 248 12.20 -15.79 9.43
CA ALA A 248 13.31 -16.74 9.23
C ALA A 248 13.91 -17.25 10.55
N LEU A 249 14.03 -16.39 11.56
CA LEU A 249 14.41 -16.81 12.92
C LEU A 249 13.36 -17.75 13.53
N THR A 250 12.07 -17.48 13.30
CA THR A 250 10.97 -18.29 13.80
C THR A 250 10.96 -19.68 13.16
N LYS A 251 11.19 -19.76 11.84
CA LYS A 251 11.33 -21.02 11.08
C LYS A 251 12.50 -21.88 11.56
N THR A 252 13.60 -21.24 11.97
CA THR A 252 14.78 -21.91 12.56
C THR A 252 14.64 -22.17 14.06
N LYS A 253 13.44 -21.96 14.64
CA LYS A 253 13.11 -22.12 16.07
C LYS A 253 13.95 -21.26 17.01
N ASN A 254 14.57 -20.18 16.49
CA ASN A 254 15.29 -19.21 17.31
C ASN A 254 14.31 -18.19 17.91
N TYR A 255 13.42 -18.68 18.78
CA TYR A 255 12.33 -17.89 19.35
C TYR A 255 12.83 -16.77 20.28
N VAL A 256 13.95 -16.97 20.98
CA VAL A 256 14.53 -15.96 21.88
C VAL A 256 14.96 -14.72 21.12
N GLU A 257 15.71 -14.88 20.04
CA GLU A 257 16.15 -13.75 19.23
C GLU A 257 14.98 -13.13 18.44
N ALA A 258 14.05 -13.95 17.92
CA ALA A 258 12.84 -13.45 17.26
C ALA A 258 11.99 -12.58 18.20
N GLU A 259 11.76 -13.03 19.44
CA GLU A 259 10.99 -12.28 20.46
C GLU A 259 11.68 -10.95 20.81
N LYS A 260 13.00 -10.97 20.99
CA LYS A 260 13.80 -9.76 21.26
C LYS A 260 13.69 -8.75 20.12
N GLN A 261 13.82 -9.19 18.87
CA GLN A 261 13.72 -8.31 17.71
C GLN A 261 12.30 -7.77 17.51
N LEU A 262 11.27 -8.55 17.81
CA LEU A 262 9.88 -8.11 17.79
C LEU A 262 9.62 -7.03 18.85
N LYS A 263 10.14 -7.19 20.07
CA LYS A 263 10.05 -6.17 21.13
C LYS A 263 10.71 -4.86 20.74
N GLN A 264 11.93 -4.92 20.19
CA GLN A 264 12.61 -3.73 19.66
C GLN A 264 11.84 -3.07 18.51
N LEU A 265 11.24 -3.88 17.62
CA LEU A 265 10.44 -3.38 16.52
C LEU A 265 9.17 -2.70 17.03
N LEU A 266 8.60 -3.19 18.13
CA LEU A 266 7.41 -2.63 18.76
C LEU A 266 7.69 -1.29 19.45
N GLU A 267 8.84 -1.14 20.13
CA GLU A 267 9.27 0.15 20.70
C GLU A 267 9.30 1.26 19.64
N ALA A 268 9.72 0.91 18.42
CA ALA A 268 9.77 1.85 17.30
C ALA A 268 8.43 2.03 16.56
N ASN A 269 7.46 1.12 16.75
CA ASN A 269 6.18 1.11 16.02
C ASN A 269 5.03 0.62 16.93
N PRO A 270 4.62 1.41 17.94
CA PRO A 270 3.72 0.94 19.00
C PRO A 270 2.27 0.66 18.54
N LEU A 271 1.87 1.12 17.36
CA LEU A 271 0.53 0.89 16.79
C LEU A 271 0.52 -0.15 15.66
N GLU A 272 1.62 -0.88 15.45
CA GLU A 272 1.73 -1.83 14.35
C GLU A 272 1.16 -3.21 14.73
N SER A 273 -0.11 -3.43 14.38
CA SER A 273 -0.86 -4.68 14.61
C SER A 273 -0.12 -5.94 14.13
N ARG A 274 0.64 -5.86 13.03
CA ARG A 274 1.41 -6.99 12.50
C ARG A 274 2.53 -7.41 13.45
N VAL A 275 3.17 -6.48 14.15
CA VAL A 275 4.25 -6.78 15.10
C VAL A 275 3.68 -7.47 16.33
N TYR A 276 2.54 -7.01 16.85
CA TYR A 276 1.83 -7.67 17.95
C TYR A 276 1.43 -9.12 17.60
N TYR A 277 0.87 -9.33 16.41
CA TYR A 277 0.48 -10.67 15.97
C TYR A 277 1.68 -11.63 15.87
N ASN A 278 2.78 -11.18 15.27
CA ASN A 278 4.00 -11.98 15.17
C ASN A 278 4.62 -12.26 16.55
N LEU A 279 4.54 -11.31 17.49
CA LEU A 279 4.95 -11.53 18.88
C LEU A 279 4.09 -12.60 19.56
N GLY A 280 2.77 -12.54 19.40
CA GLY A 280 1.87 -13.58 19.89
C GLY A 280 2.22 -14.96 19.33
N ARG A 281 2.51 -15.05 18.02
CA ARG A 281 2.89 -16.30 17.35
C ARG A 281 4.20 -16.87 17.88
N VAL A 282 5.26 -16.05 17.95
CA VAL A 282 6.58 -16.48 18.44
C VAL A 282 6.49 -16.94 19.89
N VAL A 283 5.78 -16.19 20.74
CA VAL A 283 5.64 -16.55 22.15
C VAL A 283 4.82 -17.84 22.31
N SER A 284 3.75 -18.04 21.53
CA SER A 284 2.97 -19.28 21.54
C SER A 284 3.80 -20.49 21.12
N LEU A 285 4.55 -20.38 20.02
CA LEU A 285 5.45 -21.43 19.54
C LEU A 285 6.56 -21.75 20.55
N SER A 286 7.10 -20.72 21.22
CA SER A 286 8.10 -20.92 22.26
C SER A 286 7.55 -21.71 23.46
N ALA A 287 6.24 -21.65 23.70
CA ALA A 287 5.58 -22.35 24.80
C ALA A 287 5.43 -23.86 24.54
N GLU A 288 5.33 -24.28 23.26
CA GLU A 288 5.17 -25.69 22.89
C GLU A 288 6.35 -26.56 23.35
N GLY A 289 7.56 -25.99 23.37
CA GLY A 289 8.78 -26.68 23.81
C GLY A 289 8.98 -26.73 25.33
N ILE A 290 8.08 -26.14 26.13
CA ILE A 290 8.24 -26.04 27.59
C ILE A 290 7.50 -27.19 28.28
N THR A 291 8.26 -28.02 28.99
CA THR A 291 7.72 -29.15 29.78
C THR A 291 7.14 -28.71 31.12
N ASP A 292 7.71 -27.65 31.71
CA ASP A 292 7.19 -27.08 32.96
C ASP A 292 5.83 -26.40 32.74
N THR A 293 4.83 -26.85 33.50
CA THR A 293 3.43 -26.46 33.28
C THR A 293 3.20 -24.99 33.60
N GLU A 294 3.81 -24.45 34.65
CA GLU A 294 3.61 -23.05 35.04
C GLU A 294 4.38 -22.09 34.12
N ALA A 295 5.59 -22.44 33.71
CA ALA A 295 6.34 -21.67 32.71
C ALA A 295 5.63 -21.66 31.35
N ARG A 296 5.02 -22.78 30.93
CA ARG A 296 4.20 -22.84 29.71
C ARG A 296 2.97 -21.95 29.82
N LYS A 297 2.24 -22.00 30.94
CA LYS A 297 1.10 -21.10 31.21
C LYS A 297 1.53 -19.62 31.19
N LEU A 298 2.67 -19.29 31.79
CA LEU A 298 3.19 -17.92 31.79
C LEU A 298 3.46 -17.41 30.37
N ARG A 299 4.09 -18.23 29.52
CA ARG A 299 4.30 -17.89 28.10
C ARG A 299 2.98 -17.68 27.37
N LEU A 300 2.00 -18.56 27.55
CA LEU A 300 0.70 -18.42 26.90
C LEU A 300 -0.06 -17.16 27.37
N ARG A 301 0.10 -16.74 28.63
CA ARG A 301 -0.43 -15.43 29.10
C ARG A 301 0.24 -14.25 28.39
N GLN A 302 1.55 -14.32 28.12
CA GLN A 302 2.25 -13.29 27.35
C GLN A 302 1.78 -13.26 25.89
N ALA A 303 1.60 -14.42 25.27
CA ALA A 303 1.05 -14.52 23.92
C ALA A 303 -0.36 -13.92 23.84
N LYS A 304 -1.21 -14.23 24.84
CA LYS A 304 -2.55 -13.64 24.98
C LYS A 304 -2.49 -12.11 24.98
N VAL A 305 -1.64 -11.50 25.80
CA VAL A 305 -1.49 -10.03 25.84
C VAL A 305 -1.09 -9.46 24.47
N ALA A 306 -0.20 -10.14 23.75
CA ALA A 306 0.20 -9.72 22.41
C ALA A 306 -0.99 -9.76 21.43
N TYR A 307 -1.78 -10.84 21.41
CA TYR A 307 -2.96 -10.93 20.55
C TYR A 307 -4.07 -9.96 20.93
N GLU A 308 -4.29 -9.69 22.23
CA GLU A 308 -5.22 -8.64 22.67
C GLU A 308 -4.79 -7.27 22.14
N ASN A 309 -3.49 -6.99 22.12
CA ASN A 309 -2.99 -5.73 21.60
C ASN A 309 -3.20 -5.59 20.09
N VAL A 310 -3.21 -6.67 19.31
CA VAL A 310 -3.63 -6.63 17.89
C VAL A 310 -5.04 -6.06 17.78
N LEU A 311 -5.96 -6.54 18.63
CA LEU A 311 -7.36 -6.10 18.65
C LEU A 311 -7.51 -4.65 19.12
N ARG A 312 -6.63 -4.18 20.01
CA ARG A 312 -6.59 -2.78 20.50
C ARG A 312 -5.98 -1.82 19.48
N SER A 313 -5.12 -2.30 18.59
CA SER A 313 -4.44 -1.47 17.57
C SER A 313 -5.10 -1.53 16.19
N VAL A 314 -6.29 -2.13 16.06
CA VAL A 314 -7.01 -2.21 14.79
C VAL A 314 -7.35 -0.81 14.29
N THR A 315 -6.95 -0.54 13.05
CA THR A 315 -7.33 0.64 12.26
C THR A 315 -8.20 0.22 11.07
N PRO A 316 -8.88 1.15 10.39
CA PRO A 316 -9.62 0.85 9.16
C PRO A 316 -8.76 0.22 8.04
N GLN A 317 -7.43 0.38 8.10
CA GLN A 317 -6.48 -0.17 7.15
C GLN A 317 -5.87 -1.50 7.61
N THR A 318 -6.24 -1.99 8.81
CA THR A 318 -5.74 -3.26 9.32
C THR A 318 -6.37 -4.41 8.56
N ASP A 319 -5.54 -5.36 8.14
CA ASP A 319 -5.99 -6.57 7.45
C ASP A 319 -6.96 -7.37 8.33
N VAL A 320 -8.16 -7.58 7.81
CA VAL A 320 -9.26 -8.27 8.48
C VAL A 320 -8.91 -9.75 8.72
N ALA A 321 -8.09 -10.36 7.87
CA ALA A 321 -7.59 -11.72 8.07
C ALA A 321 -6.72 -11.82 9.33
N LEU A 322 -5.86 -10.81 9.57
CA LEU A 322 -5.03 -10.71 10.77
C LEU A 322 -5.88 -10.66 12.05
N VAL A 323 -7.00 -9.94 12.02
CA VAL A 323 -7.96 -9.85 13.13
C VAL A 323 -8.64 -11.21 13.35
N SER A 324 -9.09 -11.87 12.29
CA SER A 324 -9.68 -13.22 12.35
C SER A 324 -8.73 -14.24 12.99
N LEU A 325 -7.47 -14.27 12.52
CA LEU A 325 -6.42 -15.14 13.07
C LEU A 325 -6.12 -14.84 14.54
N SER A 326 -6.14 -13.56 14.94
CA SER A 326 -5.90 -13.16 16.33
C SER A 326 -6.99 -13.63 17.28
N TYR A 327 -8.26 -13.56 16.85
CA TYR A 327 -9.37 -14.12 17.63
C TYR A 327 -9.24 -15.63 17.81
N VAL A 328 -8.94 -16.38 16.74
CA VAL A 328 -8.76 -17.83 16.83
C VAL A 328 -7.59 -18.20 17.75
N ALA A 329 -6.46 -17.49 17.64
CA ALA A 329 -5.32 -17.72 18.53
C ALA A 329 -5.66 -17.43 20.00
N LEU A 330 -6.40 -16.36 20.28
CA LEU A 330 -6.89 -16.06 21.64
C LEU A 330 -7.80 -17.18 22.15
N ALA A 331 -8.77 -17.62 21.34
CA ALA A 331 -9.71 -18.66 21.72
C ALA A 331 -8.98 -19.97 22.10
N ARG A 332 -8.00 -20.41 21.30
CA ARG A 332 -7.15 -21.57 21.61
C ARG A 332 -6.39 -21.42 22.93
N ILE A 333 -5.90 -20.21 23.24
CA ILE A 333 -5.25 -19.96 24.53
C ILE A 333 -6.27 -20.10 25.67
N TYR A 334 -7.48 -19.59 25.52
CA TYR A 334 -8.53 -19.75 26.54
C TYR A 334 -8.96 -21.20 26.71
N GLU A 335 -9.06 -21.99 25.64
CA GLU A 335 -9.26 -23.43 25.73
C GLU A 335 -8.18 -24.13 26.53
N PHE A 336 -6.91 -23.78 26.29
CA PHE A 336 -5.79 -24.34 27.05
C PHE A 336 -5.91 -24.06 28.56
N PHE A 337 -6.53 -22.94 28.94
CA PHE A 337 -6.80 -22.59 30.34
C PHE A 337 -8.10 -23.20 30.88
N GLY A 338 -8.83 -23.99 30.10
CA GLY A 338 -10.10 -24.61 30.50
C GLY A 338 -11.31 -23.66 30.43
N GLU A 339 -11.16 -22.51 29.81
CA GLU A 339 -12.19 -21.45 29.72
C GLU A 339 -13.06 -21.62 28.47
N SER A 340 -13.60 -22.82 28.25
CA SER A 340 -14.28 -23.21 27.00
C SER A 340 -15.48 -22.32 26.65
N ALA A 341 -16.25 -21.88 27.65
CA ALA A 341 -17.39 -20.97 27.44
C ALA A 341 -16.95 -19.59 26.93
N TYR A 342 -15.78 -19.10 27.36
CA TYR A 342 -15.23 -17.85 26.87
C TYR A 342 -14.59 -18.02 25.50
N ALA A 343 -13.88 -19.14 25.27
CA ALA A 343 -13.31 -19.48 23.98
C ALA A 343 -14.38 -19.53 22.86
N ILE A 344 -15.56 -20.12 23.14
CA ILE A 344 -16.71 -20.12 22.20
C ILE A 344 -17.10 -18.70 21.78
N LYS A 345 -17.21 -17.76 22.72
CA LYS A 345 -17.56 -16.35 22.41
C LYS A 345 -16.51 -15.69 21.52
N ILE A 346 -15.24 -16.02 21.72
CA ILE A 346 -14.14 -15.50 20.90
C ILE A 346 -14.18 -16.12 19.50
N TYR A 347 -14.44 -17.42 19.37
CA TYR A 347 -14.66 -18.05 18.06
C TYR A 347 -15.84 -17.45 17.31
N GLU A 348 -16.94 -17.15 18.00
CA GLU A 348 -18.07 -16.43 17.41
C GLU A 348 -17.69 -15.03 16.91
N ALA A 349 -16.80 -14.33 17.61
CA ALA A 349 -16.26 -13.05 17.13
C ALA A 349 -15.45 -13.23 15.83
N ALA A 350 -14.62 -14.28 15.74
CA ALA A 350 -13.91 -14.62 14.51
C ALA A 350 -14.88 -14.99 13.35
N ILE A 351 -15.96 -15.72 13.65
CA ILE A 351 -16.98 -16.12 12.66
C ILE A 351 -17.76 -14.91 12.14
N LYS A 352 -18.07 -13.93 13.00
CA LYS A 352 -18.76 -12.68 12.63
C LYS A 352 -17.99 -11.84 11.62
N ILE A 353 -16.66 -11.98 11.56
CA ILE A 353 -15.82 -11.33 10.53
C ILE A 353 -16.13 -11.89 9.13
N GLY A 354 -16.59 -13.13 9.04
CA GLY A 354 -16.88 -13.81 7.79
C GLY A 354 -15.69 -14.56 7.20
N ASN A 355 -15.94 -15.23 6.08
CA ASN A 355 -14.92 -16.02 5.36
C ASN A 355 -14.04 -15.09 4.51
N VAL A 356 -13.05 -14.48 5.15
CA VAL A 356 -12.04 -13.64 4.50
C VAL A 356 -10.85 -14.49 4.04
N THR A 357 -10.26 -14.13 2.89
CA THR A 357 -9.05 -14.76 2.37
C THR A 357 -7.93 -14.74 3.42
N ASP A 358 -7.23 -15.86 3.59
CA ASP A 358 -6.19 -16.07 4.61
C ASP A 358 -6.65 -15.89 6.08
N GLY A 359 -7.96 -15.77 6.30
CA GLY A 359 -8.57 -15.75 7.64
C GLY A 359 -8.75 -17.15 8.23
N ALA A 360 -9.27 -17.19 9.45
CA ALA A 360 -9.42 -18.42 10.22
C ALA A 360 -10.89 -18.86 10.40
N TYR A 361 -11.76 -18.51 9.45
CA TYR A 361 -13.20 -18.75 9.54
C TYR A 361 -13.57 -20.24 9.70
N THR A 362 -13.04 -21.09 8.82
CA THR A 362 -13.31 -22.53 8.83
C THR A 362 -12.87 -23.17 10.13
N GLU A 363 -11.71 -22.77 10.64
CA GLU A 363 -11.18 -23.24 11.90
C GLU A 363 -12.04 -22.77 13.09
N ALA A 364 -12.45 -21.50 13.10
CA ALA A 364 -13.30 -20.97 14.16
C ALA A 364 -14.65 -21.71 14.25
N VAL A 365 -15.26 -22.03 13.11
CA VAL A 365 -16.50 -22.83 13.04
C VAL A 365 -16.26 -24.23 13.62
N ALA A 366 -15.22 -24.93 13.16
CA ALA A 366 -14.92 -26.29 13.60
C ALA A 366 -14.62 -26.35 15.11
N SER A 367 -13.80 -25.43 15.62
CA SER A 367 -13.44 -25.38 17.04
C SER A 367 -14.63 -25.02 17.93
N ARG A 368 -15.46 -24.05 17.52
CA ARG A 368 -16.70 -23.71 18.25
C ARG A 368 -17.64 -24.91 18.34
N GLU A 369 -17.88 -25.60 17.22
CA GLU A 369 -18.76 -26.76 17.18
C GLU A 369 -18.24 -27.93 18.01
N ARG A 370 -16.92 -28.14 18.03
CA ARG A 370 -16.30 -29.13 18.90
C ARG A 370 -16.55 -28.80 20.37
N LEU A 371 -16.27 -27.58 20.80
CA LEU A 371 -16.47 -27.17 22.19
C LEU A 371 -17.94 -27.20 22.63
N MET A 372 -18.87 -26.89 21.73
CA MET A 372 -20.31 -26.99 22.03
C MET A 372 -20.80 -28.44 22.21
N LYS A 373 -20.10 -29.43 21.65
CA LYS A 373 -20.42 -30.86 21.84
C LYS A 373 -19.78 -31.46 23.11
N GLU A 374 -18.73 -30.80 23.61
CA GLU A 374 -18.01 -31.20 24.83
C GLU A 374 -18.64 -30.62 26.11
N GLN A 375 -19.61 -29.70 25.96
CA GLN A 375 -20.50 -29.21 27.02
C GLN A 375 -21.72 -30.12 27.17
#